data_AF-A0A484ZY48-F1
#
_entry.id   AF-A0A484ZY48-F1
#
_cell.length_a   1.000
_cell.length_b   1.000
_cell.length_c   1.000
_cell.angle_alpha   90.00
_cell.angle_beta   90.00
_cell.angle_gamma   90.00
#
_symmetry.space_group_name_H-M   'P 1'
#
loop_
_entity.id
_entity.type
_entity.pdbx_description
1 polymer ?
#
loop_
_entity_poly.entity_id
_entity_poly.type
_entity_poly.pdbx_seq_one_letter_code
_entity_poly.pdbx_strand_id
1 'polypeptide(L)'
;MIKIPLSKLNHQSRGEMVACSWGIHDDILILEAEQIPERIDGMFVPAQADKRSWFVTVYQGGELLFTLPAVESKTNFHYVQRVGDDQILLVGARCHYNEGKPDKNAALYNHYGQLINRFTLGDGIEQVNVTASNEVWVGYFDEGVFGNYGWGQPLGQYGLVKFDLEGHILWQADQFEILDCYAVNAEAVDRFGFITTLTLSWFTFRICSRQPTLFQSVAPMPSPFVIPISLWAGAITTMISSPSSKRIISI
;
A
#
# COMPACT_ATOMS: atom_id res chain seq x y z
N MET A 1 12.98 1.09 29.57
CA MET A 1 11.59 1.06 29.07
C MET A 1 11.28 2.45 28.55
N ILE A 2 11.26 2.64 27.23
CA ILE A 2 10.92 3.93 26.62
C ILE A 2 9.40 4.08 26.72
N LYS A 3 8.92 5.04 27.51
CA LYS A 3 7.50 5.44 27.46
C LYS A 3 7.35 6.40 26.29
N ILE A 4 6.84 5.90 25.18
CA ILE A 4 6.45 6.75 24.05
C ILE A 4 5.07 7.29 24.39
N PRO A 5 4.91 8.61 24.65
CA PRO A 5 3.60 9.18 24.89
C PRO A 5 2.76 9.05 23.61
N LEU A 6 1.59 8.41 23.72
CA LEU A 6 0.62 8.34 22.63
C LEU A 6 -0.29 9.57 22.72
N SER A 7 -0.26 10.40 21.70
CA SER A 7 -1.20 11.51 21.54
C SER A 7 -2.50 10.98 20.93
N LYS A 8 -3.63 11.23 21.59
CA LYS A 8 -4.94 10.85 21.06
C LYS A 8 -5.29 11.77 19.89
N LEU A 9 -5.59 11.18 18.73
CA LEU A 9 -6.20 11.89 17.62
C LEU A 9 -7.71 12.05 17.90
N ASN A 10 -8.20 13.28 17.99
CA ASN A 10 -9.62 13.55 18.19
C ASN A 10 -10.41 13.44 16.87
N HIS A 11 -10.40 12.25 16.29
CA HIS A 11 -11.10 11.99 15.03
C HIS A 11 -12.61 11.88 15.24
N GLN A 12 -13.37 12.56 14.38
CA GLN A 12 -14.81 12.43 14.29
C GLN A 12 -15.14 11.60 13.05
N SER A 13 -15.53 10.36 13.30
CA SER A 13 -15.86 9.41 12.24
C SER A 13 -17.07 9.87 11.43
N ARG A 14 -17.00 9.69 10.11
CA ARG A 14 -18.10 9.96 9.17
C ARG A 14 -18.73 8.69 8.62
N GLY A 15 -18.15 7.53 8.90
CA GLY A 15 -18.62 6.23 8.42
C GLY A 15 -17.87 5.07 9.07
N GLU A 16 -17.94 3.89 8.47
CA GLU A 16 -17.15 2.74 8.89
C GLU A 16 -15.70 2.90 8.42
N MET A 17 -14.75 2.74 9.34
CA MET A 17 -13.33 2.85 9.03
C MET A 17 -12.87 1.72 8.11
N VAL A 18 -12.31 2.09 6.96
CA VAL A 18 -11.82 1.15 5.94
C VAL A 18 -10.31 1.02 6.03
N ALA A 19 -9.60 2.15 6.03
CA ALA A 19 -8.15 2.15 6.04
C ALA A 19 -7.57 3.36 6.77
N CYS A 20 -6.37 3.19 7.30
CA CYS A 20 -5.54 4.24 7.85
C CYS A 20 -4.16 4.14 7.18
N SER A 21 -3.69 5.23 6.61
CA SER A 21 -2.42 5.29 5.87
C SER A 21 -1.50 6.35 6.45
N TRP A 22 -0.21 6.05 6.45
CA TRP A 22 0.85 7.02 6.73
C TRP A 22 1.42 7.53 5.41
N GLY A 23 1.30 8.83 5.19
CA GLY A 23 1.85 9.52 4.03
C GLY A 23 3.29 10.00 4.26
N ILE A 24 3.94 10.36 3.16
CA ILE A 24 5.34 10.81 3.14
C ILE A 24 5.57 12.21 3.74
N HIS A 25 4.51 12.95 4.05
CA HIS A 25 4.58 14.30 4.62
C HIS A 25 4.25 14.30 6.13
N ASP A 26 4.50 13.18 6.81
CA ASP A 26 4.07 12.94 8.20
C ASP A 26 2.57 13.15 8.40
N ASP A 27 1.80 12.74 7.39
CA ASP A 27 0.37 12.81 7.35
C ASP A 27 -0.30 11.46 7.63
N ILE A 28 -1.38 11.49 8.38
CA ILE A 28 -2.25 10.33 8.65
C ILE A 28 -3.52 10.53 7.84
N LEU A 29 -3.79 9.60 6.94
CA LEU A 29 -4.99 9.59 6.12
C LEU A 29 -5.95 8.52 6.64
N ILE A 30 -7.19 8.91 6.90
CA ILE A 30 -8.27 7.99 7.29
C ILE A 30 -9.26 7.92 6.14
N LEU A 31 -9.51 6.70 5.66
CA LEU A 31 -10.55 6.36 4.69
C LEU A 31 -11.70 5.69 5.41
N GLU A 32 -12.90 6.22 5.20
CA GLU A 32 -14.14 5.67 5.72
C GLU A 32 -15.15 5.50 4.58
N ALA A 33 -16.06 4.54 4.74
CA ALA A 33 -17.20 4.35 3.85
C ALA A 33 -18.48 4.56 4.65
N GLU A 34 -19.55 5.03 4.00
CA GLU A 34 -20.89 5.04 4.60
C GLU A 34 -21.29 3.66 5.15
N GLN A 35 -20.93 2.61 4.41
CA GLN A 35 -21.04 1.22 4.81
C GLN A 35 -20.00 0.39 4.04
N ILE A 36 -19.30 -0.52 4.70
CA ILE A 36 -18.36 -1.43 4.04
C ILE A 36 -19.13 -2.43 3.16
N PRO A 37 -18.70 -2.69 1.91
CA PRO A 37 -19.34 -3.70 1.05
C PRO A 37 -19.30 -5.09 1.65
N GLU A 38 -20.43 -5.80 1.59
CA GLU A 38 -20.48 -7.20 1.98
C GLU A 38 -19.60 -8.04 1.05
N ARG A 39 -18.99 -9.08 1.63
CA ARG A 39 -18.21 -10.05 0.86
C ARG A 39 -19.14 -10.91 0.01
N ILE A 40 -18.70 -11.25 -1.21
CA ILE A 40 -19.37 -12.21 -2.07
C ILE A 40 -19.31 -13.58 -1.38
N ASP A 41 -20.48 -14.16 -1.13
CA ASP A 41 -20.67 -15.40 -0.36
C ASP A 41 -19.96 -15.38 1.01
N GLY A 42 -19.81 -14.20 1.61
CA GLY A 42 -19.12 -14.01 2.88
C GLY A 42 -17.59 -14.17 2.84
N MET A 43 -17.01 -14.48 1.69
CA MET A 43 -15.61 -14.87 1.55
C MET A 43 -14.80 -13.90 0.69
N PHE A 44 -15.29 -13.58 -0.51
CA PHE A 44 -14.50 -12.79 -1.47
C PHE A 44 -14.80 -11.30 -1.40
N VAL A 45 -13.76 -10.49 -1.56
CA VAL A 45 -13.90 -9.04 -1.63
C VAL A 45 -14.45 -8.68 -3.02
N PRO A 46 -15.54 -7.91 -3.12
CA PRO A 46 -16.03 -7.45 -4.41
C PRO A 46 -15.16 -6.30 -4.95
N ALA A 47 -14.88 -6.29 -6.26
CA ALA A 47 -14.18 -5.18 -6.91
C ALA A 47 -15.05 -3.91 -7.01
N GLN A 48 -16.36 -4.11 -7.16
CA GLN A 48 -17.36 -3.05 -7.20
C GLN A 48 -18.43 -3.29 -6.14
N ALA A 49 -18.95 -2.22 -5.58
CA ALA A 49 -20.10 -2.20 -4.71
C ALA A 49 -21.24 -1.41 -5.37
N ASP A 50 -22.41 -1.46 -4.74
CA ASP A 50 -23.41 -0.42 -4.99
C ASP A 50 -22.82 0.96 -4.76
N LYS A 51 -23.38 1.97 -5.44
CA LYS A 51 -22.89 3.34 -5.32
C LYS A 51 -22.97 3.78 -3.85
N ARG A 52 -21.84 4.19 -3.28
CA ARG A 52 -21.70 4.58 -1.87
C ARG A 52 -20.86 5.83 -1.70
N SER A 53 -21.07 6.48 -0.55
CA SER A 53 -20.28 7.62 -0.09
C SER A 53 -18.98 7.16 0.55
N TRP A 54 -17.87 7.78 0.15
CA TRP A 54 -16.54 7.61 0.73
C TRP A 54 -16.07 8.92 1.35
N PHE A 55 -15.40 8.83 2.49
CA PHE A 55 -14.92 9.97 3.25
C PHE A 55 -13.42 9.85 3.49
N VAL A 56 -12.71 10.96 3.28
CA VAL A 56 -11.27 11.05 3.56
C VAL A 56 -11.02 12.19 4.52
N THR A 57 -10.25 11.90 5.55
CA THR A 57 -9.75 12.86 6.52
C THR A 57 -8.24 12.79 6.57
N VAL A 58 -7.57 13.93 6.44
CA VAL A 58 -6.11 14.03 6.45
C VAL A 58 -5.67 14.83 7.66
N TYR A 59 -4.77 14.25 8.45
CA TYR A 59 -4.10 14.89 9.57
C TYR A 59 -2.63 15.07 9.26
N GLN A 60 -2.02 16.13 9.78
CA GLN A 60 -0.57 16.34 9.70
C GLN A 60 -0.08 16.89 11.03
N GLY A 61 0.98 16.30 11.59
CA GLY A 61 1.49 16.71 12.91
C GLY A 61 0.46 16.58 14.04
N GLY A 62 -0.55 15.72 13.89
CA GLY A 62 -1.64 15.52 14.86
C GLY A 62 -2.82 16.48 14.73
N GLU A 63 -2.73 17.48 13.85
CA GLU A 63 -3.80 18.45 13.59
C GLU A 63 -4.57 18.06 12.32
N LEU A 64 -5.86 18.42 12.27
CA LEU A 64 -6.67 18.23 11.06
C LEU A 64 -6.14 19.16 9.96
N LEU A 65 -5.69 18.59 8.86
CA LEU A 65 -5.23 19.35 7.70
C LEU A 65 -6.41 19.69 6.78
N PHE A 66 -7.13 18.67 6.29
CA PHE A 66 -8.37 18.86 5.52
C PHE A 66 -9.22 17.59 5.49
N THR A 67 -10.47 17.74 5.04
CA THR A 67 -11.36 16.63 4.66
C THR A 67 -11.80 16.79 3.22
N LEU A 68 -12.02 15.66 2.53
CA LEU A 68 -12.70 15.70 1.24
C LEU A 68 -14.22 15.80 1.44
N PRO A 69 -14.94 16.48 0.53
CA PRO A 69 -16.36 16.24 0.32
C PRO A 69 -16.64 14.75 0.12
N ALA A 70 -17.87 14.32 0.39
CA ALA A 70 -18.26 12.93 0.18
C ALA A 70 -18.03 12.54 -1.29
N VAL A 71 -17.28 11.46 -1.51
CA VAL A 71 -17.00 10.95 -2.85
C VAL A 71 -17.95 9.80 -3.14
N GLU A 72 -18.72 9.94 -4.21
CA GLU A 72 -19.63 8.90 -4.67
C GLU A 72 -18.93 7.96 -5.66
N SER A 73 -18.87 6.66 -5.34
CA SER A 73 -18.20 5.68 -6.22
C SER A 73 -18.83 4.29 -6.11
N LYS A 74 -18.76 3.54 -7.22
CA LYS A 74 -19.01 2.09 -7.23
C LYS A 74 -17.75 1.27 -6.96
N THR A 75 -16.57 1.86 -7.06
CA THR A 75 -15.32 1.16 -6.72
C THR A 75 -15.31 0.87 -5.22
N ASN A 76 -15.01 -0.36 -4.84
CA ASN A 76 -14.76 -0.72 -3.45
C ASN A 76 -13.31 -0.33 -3.09
N PHE A 77 -13.12 0.86 -2.51
CA PHE A 77 -11.80 1.36 -2.14
C PHE A 77 -11.32 0.72 -0.83
N HIS A 78 -10.01 0.48 -0.75
CA HIS A 78 -9.34 -0.19 0.36
C HIS A 78 -8.08 0.56 0.82
N TYR A 79 -7.53 1.42 -0.04
CA TYR A 79 -6.32 2.17 0.24
C TYR A 79 -6.52 3.65 -0.07
N VAL A 80 -5.83 4.49 0.70
CA VAL A 80 -5.79 5.93 0.55
C VAL A 80 -4.34 6.41 0.62
N GLN A 81 -3.95 7.27 -0.30
CA GLN A 81 -2.64 7.92 -0.34
C GLN A 81 -2.80 9.39 -0.75
N ARG A 82 -1.93 10.24 -0.22
CA ARG A 82 -1.80 11.62 -0.71
C ARG A 82 -0.86 11.64 -1.92
N VAL A 83 -1.18 12.49 -2.88
CA VAL A 83 -0.38 12.75 -4.08
C VAL A 83 -0.11 14.24 -4.14
N GLY A 84 1.17 14.63 -4.17
CA GLY A 84 1.56 16.03 -4.04
C GLY A 84 0.94 16.71 -2.81
N ASP A 85 0.53 17.97 -2.97
CA ASP A 85 0.06 18.79 -1.86
C ASP A 85 -1.43 18.61 -1.55
N ASP A 86 -2.30 18.36 -2.54
CA ASP A 86 -3.76 18.48 -2.36
C ASP A 86 -4.59 17.36 -3.02
N GLN A 87 -3.93 16.36 -3.62
CA GLN A 87 -4.63 15.28 -4.31
C GLN A 87 -4.66 14.01 -3.46
N ILE A 88 -5.73 13.24 -3.64
CA ILE A 88 -5.97 11.99 -2.92
C ILE A 88 -6.17 10.87 -3.93
N LEU A 89 -5.35 9.83 -3.81
CA LEU A 89 -5.47 8.59 -4.53
C LEU A 89 -6.27 7.59 -3.68
N LEU A 90 -7.39 7.12 -4.21
CA LEU A 90 -8.16 6.00 -3.66
C LEU A 90 -7.97 4.77 -4.55
N VAL A 91 -7.67 3.63 -3.94
CA VAL A 91 -7.41 2.37 -4.66
C VAL A 91 -8.24 1.24 -4.09
N GLY A 92 -8.90 0.47 -4.95
CA GLY A 92 -9.56 -0.79 -4.60
C GLY A 92 -8.62 -1.98 -4.73
N ALA A 93 -8.69 -2.92 -3.78
CA ALA A 93 -7.83 -4.11 -3.75
C ALA A 93 -8.08 -5.07 -4.92
N ARG A 94 -9.30 -5.07 -5.45
CA ARG A 94 -9.75 -6.04 -6.46
C ARG A 94 -10.05 -5.36 -7.80
N CYS A 95 -9.78 -6.05 -8.90
CA CYS A 95 -9.91 -5.53 -10.26
C CYS A 95 -10.25 -6.65 -11.25
N HIS A 96 -11.41 -6.60 -11.92
CA HIS A 96 -11.69 -7.56 -12.99
C HIS A 96 -10.95 -7.22 -14.27
N TYR A 97 -10.62 -8.26 -15.05
CA TYR A 97 -10.19 -8.14 -16.43
C TYR A 97 -11.25 -8.75 -17.34
N ASN A 98 -11.93 -7.92 -18.14
CA ASN A 98 -13.02 -8.34 -19.01
C ASN A 98 -12.62 -8.13 -20.47
N GLU A 99 -12.12 -9.19 -21.13
CA GLU A 99 -11.87 -9.22 -22.59
C GLU A 99 -11.06 -8.03 -23.12
N GLY A 100 -9.94 -7.70 -22.50
CA GLY A 100 -9.10 -6.56 -22.92
C GLY A 100 -9.44 -5.24 -22.23
N LYS A 101 -10.45 -5.22 -21.37
CA LYS A 101 -10.84 -4.03 -20.60
C LYS A 101 -10.77 -4.32 -19.11
N PRO A 102 -9.63 -4.02 -18.46
CA PRO A 102 -9.56 -4.08 -17.01
C PRO A 102 -10.42 -2.98 -16.38
N ASP A 103 -10.93 -3.28 -15.19
CA ASP A 103 -11.49 -2.27 -14.30
C ASP A 103 -10.43 -1.20 -13.97
N LYS A 104 -10.90 0.01 -13.67
CA LYS A 104 -10.05 1.11 -13.19
C LYS A 104 -10.22 1.24 -11.67
N ASN A 105 -9.46 0.43 -10.94
CA ASN A 105 -9.52 0.35 -9.49
C ASN A 105 -8.77 1.48 -8.76
N ALA A 106 -8.07 2.36 -9.47
CA ALA A 106 -7.45 3.57 -8.92
C ALA A 106 -8.19 4.84 -9.39
N ALA A 107 -8.42 5.76 -8.45
CA ALA A 107 -9.11 7.03 -8.70
C ALA A 107 -8.39 8.17 -7.98
N LEU A 108 -8.00 9.18 -8.73
CA LEU A 108 -7.31 10.37 -8.24
C LEU A 108 -8.30 11.52 -8.13
N TYR A 109 -8.38 12.14 -6.96
CA TYR A 109 -9.27 13.25 -6.65
C TYR A 109 -8.49 14.50 -6.24
N ASN A 110 -9.01 15.69 -6.55
CA ASN A 110 -8.52 16.93 -5.93
C ASN A 110 -9.16 17.16 -4.56
N HIS A 111 -8.73 18.21 -3.86
CA HIS A 111 -9.25 18.60 -2.54
C HIS A 111 -10.73 19.02 -2.55
N TYR A 112 -11.31 19.31 -3.73
CA TYR A 112 -12.74 19.57 -3.90
C TYR A 112 -13.56 18.28 -4.10
N GLY A 113 -12.94 17.09 -4.03
CA GLY A 113 -13.60 15.81 -4.28
C GLY A 113 -13.93 15.55 -5.75
N GLN A 114 -13.34 16.32 -6.67
CA GLN A 114 -13.53 16.13 -8.11
C GLN A 114 -12.57 15.07 -8.63
N LEU A 115 -13.09 14.15 -9.43
CA LEU A 115 -12.29 13.10 -10.06
C LEU A 115 -11.38 13.71 -11.15
N ILE A 116 -10.07 13.56 -10.99
CA ILE A 116 -9.05 13.99 -11.95
C ILE A 116 -8.76 12.86 -12.94
N ASN A 117 -8.49 11.65 -12.45
CA ASN A 117 -8.10 10.52 -13.28
C ASN A 117 -8.60 9.19 -12.71
N ARG A 118 -8.73 8.19 -13.61
CA ARG A 118 -8.90 6.78 -13.26
C ARG A 118 -8.00 5.90 -14.11
N PHE A 119 -7.33 4.97 -13.45
CA PHE A 119 -6.39 4.03 -14.06
C PHE A 119 -6.44 2.68 -13.35
N THR A 120 -5.73 1.71 -13.92
CA THR A 120 -5.71 0.32 -13.47
C THR A 120 -4.40 0.04 -12.78
N LEU A 121 -4.47 -0.50 -11.56
CA LEU A 121 -3.32 -0.99 -10.81
C LEU A 121 -3.32 -2.52 -10.67
N GLY A 122 -4.28 -3.23 -11.29
CA GLY A 122 -4.33 -4.69 -11.27
C GLY A 122 -5.15 -5.26 -10.11
N ASP A 123 -5.37 -6.58 -10.14
CA ASP A 123 -6.08 -7.31 -9.08
C ASP A 123 -5.14 -7.70 -7.94
N GLY A 124 -5.71 -8.08 -6.81
CA GLY A 124 -4.97 -8.68 -5.71
C GLY A 124 -3.94 -7.75 -5.08
N ILE A 125 -4.28 -6.48 -4.91
CA ILE A 125 -3.42 -5.50 -4.24
C ILE A 125 -3.47 -5.75 -2.73
N GLU A 126 -2.29 -5.83 -2.12
CA GLU A 126 -2.09 -6.00 -0.67
C GLU A 126 -1.67 -4.67 -0.02
N GLN A 127 -0.90 -3.85 -0.74
CA GLN A 127 -0.36 -2.59 -0.21
C GLN A 127 -0.18 -1.52 -1.29
N VAL A 128 -0.41 -0.25 -0.93
CA VAL A 128 -0.17 0.91 -1.80
C VAL A 128 0.60 1.99 -1.05
N ASN A 129 1.63 2.56 -1.68
CA ASN A 129 2.37 3.70 -1.16
C ASN A 129 2.73 4.69 -2.28
N VAL A 130 2.66 5.99 -2.02
CA VAL A 130 3.00 7.04 -2.99
C VAL A 130 4.26 7.77 -2.54
N THR A 131 5.22 7.94 -3.44
CA THR A 131 6.47 8.67 -3.15
C THR A 131 6.36 10.17 -3.36
N ALA A 132 7.37 10.93 -2.94
CA ALA A 132 7.42 12.39 -3.11
C ALA A 132 7.53 12.82 -4.58
N SER A 133 7.94 11.90 -5.46
CA SER A 133 7.93 12.10 -6.91
C SER A 133 6.65 11.59 -7.57
N ASN A 134 5.59 11.35 -6.78
CA ASN A 134 4.28 10.85 -7.22
C ASN A 134 4.33 9.49 -7.93
N GLU A 135 5.31 8.65 -7.59
CA GLU A 135 5.35 7.27 -8.07
C GLU A 135 4.50 6.40 -7.14
N VAL A 136 3.68 5.53 -7.72
CA VAL A 136 2.78 4.63 -6.98
C VAL A 136 3.41 3.25 -6.88
N TRP A 137 3.79 2.84 -5.69
CA TRP A 137 4.23 1.48 -5.41
C TRP A 137 3.08 0.61 -4.97
N VAL A 138 2.94 -0.54 -5.61
CA VAL A 138 1.86 -1.49 -5.37
C VAL A 138 2.47 -2.85 -5.08
N GLY A 139 2.18 -3.35 -3.89
CA GLY A 139 2.46 -4.73 -3.49
C GLY A 139 1.22 -5.59 -3.71
N TYR A 140 1.42 -6.81 -4.19
CA TYR A 140 0.36 -7.76 -4.49
C TYR A 140 0.45 -8.99 -3.59
N PHE A 141 -0.68 -9.65 -3.37
CA PHE A 141 -0.76 -11.00 -2.80
C PHE A 141 -0.97 -12.04 -3.90
N ASP A 142 -0.95 -13.31 -3.52
CA ASP A 142 -0.94 -14.44 -4.45
C ASP A 142 -1.97 -14.34 -5.59
N GLU A 143 -3.21 -13.92 -5.33
CA GLU A 143 -4.24 -13.74 -6.38
C GLU A 143 -3.87 -12.68 -7.44
N GLY A 144 -3.20 -11.61 -7.03
CA GLY A 144 -2.69 -10.55 -7.92
C GLY A 144 -1.43 -10.96 -8.66
N VAL A 145 -0.67 -11.91 -8.12
CA VAL A 145 0.54 -12.48 -8.72
C VAL A 145 0.20 -13.56 -9.75
N PHE A 146 -0.69 -14.49 -9.39
CA PHE A 146 -1.04 -15.63 -10.23
C PHE A 146 -2.14 -15.34 -11.25
N GLY A 147 -2.94 -14.29 -11.01
CA GLY A 147 -3.96 -13.84 -11.95
C GLY A 147 -5.31 -14.49 -11.69
N ASN A 148 -6.07 -13.86 -10.79
CA ASN A 148 -7.50 -14.12 -10.59
C ASN A 148 -8.36 -13.13 -11.38
N TYR A 149 -9.69 -13.25 -11.26
CA TYR A 149 -10.66 -12.24 -11.76
C TYR A 149 -10.52 -11.92 -13.27
N GLY A 150 -10.10 -12.91 -14.07
CA GLY A 150 -9.99 -12.83 -15.53
C GLY A 150 -8.60 -12.44 -16.05
N TRP A 151 -7.62 -12.22 -15.17
CA TRP A 151 -6.26 -11.86 -15.56
C TRP A 151 -5.44 -13.07 -16.02
N GLY A 152 -5.24 -13.21 -17.33
CA GLY A 152 -4.31 -14.22 -17.88
C GLY A 152 -2.83 -13.81 -17.84
N GLN A 153 -2.56 -12.51 -17.74
CA GLN A 153 -1.24 -11.90 -17.56
C GLN A 153 -1.41 -10.75 -16.56
N PRO A 154 -1.36 -11.04 -15.25
CA PRO A 154 -1.68 -10.04 -14.23
C PRO A 154 -0.58 -8.97 -14.14
N LEU A 155 -0.98 -7.72 -13.90
CA LEU A 155 -0.02 -6.63 -13.68
C LEU A 155 0.86 -6.91 -12.45
N GLY A 156 0.31 -7.60 -11.45
CA GLY A 156 1.00 -7.96 -10.22
C GLY A 156 1.89 -9.19 -10.31
N GLN A 157 2.17 -9.77 -11.48
CA GLN A 157 2.90 -11.05 -11.61
C GLN A 157 4.30 -11.10 -10.97
N TYR A 158 4.87 -9.94 -10.65
CA TYR A 158 6.16 -9.81 -9.97
C TYR A 158 6.04 -9.46 -8.48
N GLY A 159 4.82 -9.46 -7.93
CA GLY A 159 4.49 -9.18 -6.53
C GLY A 159 4.73 -7.75 -6.05
N LEU A 160 5.60 -6.98 -6.73
CA LEU A 160 5.85 -5.58 -6.46
C LEU A 160 6.09 -4.81 -7.76
N VAL A 161 5.30 -3.77 -7.98
CA VAL A 161 5.35 -2.96 -9.19
C VAL A 161 5.25 -1.48 -8.84
N LYS A 162 5.96 -0.65 -9.61
CA LYS A 162 5.93 0.80 -9.52
C LYS A 162 5.24 1.39 -10.76
N PHE A 163 4.32 2.31 -10.54
CA PHE A 163 3.54 2.98 -11.58
C PHE A 163 3.69 4.50 -11.52
N ASP A 164 3.34 5.18 -12.62
CA ASP A 164 2.98 6.60 -12.61
C ASP A 164 1.49 6.80 -12.25
N LEU A 165 1.01 8.04 -12.29
CA LEU A 165 -0.39 8.40 -11.99
C LEU A 165 -1.34 8.19 -13.18
N GLU A 166 -0.83 7.66 -14.28
CA GLU A 166 -1.56 7.25 -15.47
C GLU A 166 -1.75 5.74 -15.52
N GLY A 167 -1.07 4.99 -14.66
CA GLY A 167 -1.09 3.53 -14.58
C GLY A 167 -0.07 2.85 -15.50
N HIS A 168 0.93 3.58 -16.02
CA HIS A 168 2.03 2.96 -16.74
C HIS A 168 3.05 2.38 -15.75
N ILE A 169 3.57 1.19 -16.07
CA ILE A 169 4.61 0.54 -15.29
C ILE A 169 5.94 1.28 -15.50
N LEU A 170 6.53 1.74 -14.40
CA LEU A 170 7.86 2.37 -14.36
C LEU A 170 8.95 1.37 -13.97
N TRP A 171 8.62 0.38 -13.14
CA TRP A 171 9.54 -0.67 -12.68
C TRP A 171 8.76 -1.87 -12.12
N GLN A 172 9.37 -3.05 -12.16
CA GLN A 172 8.81 -4.30 -11.62
C GLN A 172 9.93 -5.16 -11.01
N ALA A 173 9.59 -5.96 -10.02
CA ALA A 173 10.53 -6.83 -9.29
C ALA A 173 10.82 -8.15 -10.02
N ASP A 174 11.17 -8.09 -11.31
CA ASP A 174 11.34 -9.27 -12.19
C ASP A 174 12.49 -10.23 -11.84
N GLN A 175 13.32 -9.86 -10.87
CA GLN A 175 14.42 -10.68 -10.35
C GLN A 175 14.07 -11.42 -9.05
N PHE A 176 12.86 -11.26 -8.53
CA PHE A 176 12.42 -11.81 -7.24
C PHE A 176 11.08 -12.55 -7.38
N GLU A 177 10.91 -13.64 -6.63
CA GLU A 177 9.68 -14.45 -6.64
C GLU A 177 8.69 -14.02 -5.54
N ILE A 178 8.29 -12.75 -5.54
CA ILE A 178 7.39 -12.19 -4.51
C ILE A 178 5.97 -12.73 -4.73
N LEU A 179 5.50 -13.61 -3.84
CA LEU A 179 4.14 -14.16 -3.90
C LEU A 179 3.16 -13.33 -3.05
N ASP A 180 3.59 -12.92 -1.86
CA ASP A 180 2.84 -11.98 -1.03
C ASP A 180 3.73 -10.81 -0.60
N CYS A 181 3.25 -9.59 -0.81
CA CYS A 181 3.92 -8.36 -0.40
C CYS A 181 3.17 -7.69 0.76
N TYR A 182 3.44 -8.14 1.99
CA TYR A 182 2.75 -7.72 3.22
C TYR A 182 2.99 -6.28 3.64
N ALA A 183 4.12 -5.68 3.27
CA ALA A 183 4.39 -4.30 3.61
C ALA A 183 5.26 -3.65 2.56
N VAL A 184 5.03 -2.37 2.37
CA VAL A 184 5.81 -1.46 1.53
C VAL A 184 5.97 -0.17 2.31
N ASN A 185 7.19 0.36 2.36
CA ASN A 185 7.52 1.67 2.89
C ASN A 185 8.45 2.38 1.89
N ALA A 186 7.96 3.41 1.20
CA ALA A 186 8.77 4.27 0.36
C ALA A 186 9.05 5.60 1.09
N GLU A 187 9.89 5.53 2.12
CA GLU A 187 10.26 6.68 2.97
C GLU A 187 11.00 7.79 2.19
N ALA A 188 11.70 7.44 1.11
CA ALA A 188 12.34 8.39 0.19
C ALA A 188 12.65 7.73 -1.18
N VAL A 189 12.97 8.54 -2.19
CA VAL A 189 13.38 8.10 -3.55
C VAL A 189 14.56 7.09 -3.52
N ASP A 190 15.33 7.09 -2.44
CA ASP A 190 16.51 6.24 -2.22
C ASP A 190 16.35 5.24 -1.04
N ARG A 191 15.17 5.13 -0.44
CA ARG A 191 14.88 4.25 0.71
C ARG A 191 13.50 3.63 0.57
N PHE A 192 13.47 2.47 -0.06
CA PHE A 192 12.28 1.66 -0.21
C PHE A 192 12.44 0.32 0.50
N GLY A 193 11.61 0.06 1.51
CA GLY A 193 11.49 -1.18 2.26
C GLY A 193 10.27 -1.99 1.84
N PHE A 194 10.38 -3.31 1.70
CA PHE A 194 9.19 -4.17 1.63
C PHE A 194 9.38 -5.48 2.38
N ILE A 195 8.26 -6.07 2.79
CA ILE A 195 8.19 -7.35 3.51
C ILE A 195 7.42 -8.34 2.63
N THR A 196 8.00 -9.50 2.39
CA THR A 196 7.41 -10.55 1.56
C THR A 196 7.71 -11.94 2.11
N THR A 197 6.87 -12.91 1.74
CA THR A 197 7.19 -14.34 1.78
C THR A 197 7.88 -14.76 0.48
N LEU A 198 9.14 -15.16 0.60
CA LEU A 198 9.76 -16.09 -0.35
C LEU A 198 9.94 -17.39 0.41
N THR A 199 9.24 -18.46 0.03
CA THR A 199 9.44 -19.82 0.57
C THR A 199 9.67 -19.86 2.10
N LEU A 200 8.71 -19.35 2.89
CA LEU A 200 8.70 -19.37 4.36
C LEU A 200 9.72 -18.46 5.08
N SER A 201 10.29 -17.46 4.42
CA SER A 201 11.20 -16.47 5.06
C SER A 201 10.75 -15.03 4.82
N TRP A 202 10.94 -14.18 5.83
CA TRP A 202 10.71 -12.73 5.75
C TRP A 202 11.99 -12.03 5.27
N PHE A 203 11.84 -11.09 4.35
CA PHE A 203 12.95 -10.29 3.84
C PHE A 203 12.62 -8.81 3.94
N THR A 204 13.63 -7.98 4.22
CA THR A 204 13.54 -6.52 4.08
C THR A 204 14.47 -6.11 2.96
N PHE A 205 13.91 -5.54 1.91
CA PHE A 205 14.71 -5.10 0.78
C PHE A 205 14.96 -3.60 0.86
N ARG A 206 16.09 -3.13 0.32
CA ARG A 206 16.30 -1.70 0.07
C ARG A 206 16.52 -1.47 -1.41
N ILE A 207 15.59 -0.77 -2.04
CA ILE A 207 15.78 -0.30 -3.42
C ILE A 207 16.37 1.12 -3.35
N CYS A 208 17.68 1.23 -3.56
CA CYS A 208 18.33 2.52 -3.86
C CYS A 208 18.32 2.72 -5.37
N SER A 209 17.98 3.93 -5.81
CA SER A 209 17.92 4.31 -7.22
C SER A 209 19.14 3.77 -8.01
N ARG A 210 18.83 2.83 -8.92
CA ARG A 210 19.65 2.18 -9.96
C ARG A 210 20.13 0.75 -9.73
N GLN A 211 20.21 0.21 -8.50
CA GLN A 211 20.41 -1.23 -8.30
C GLN A 211 19.78 -1.70 -6.97
N PRO A 212 18.89 -2.72 -6.99
CA PRO A 212 18.37 -3.31 -5.76
C PRO A 212 19.53 -3.96 -5.00
N THR A 213 19.69 -3.61 -3.73
CA THR A 213 20.67 -4.27 -2.85
C THR A 213 19.91 -5.10 -1.82
N LEU A 214 20.11 -6.42 -1.86
CA LEU A 214 19.51 -7.36 -0.93
C LEU A 214 20.11 -7.17 0.47
N PHE A 215 19.26 -6.92 1.46
CA PHE A 215 19.63 -7.00 2.87
C PHE A 215 18.87 -8.18 3.50
N GLN A 216 19.47 -9.37 3.44
CA GLN A 216 18.89 -10.54 4.08
C GLN A 216 19.01 -10.41 5.61
N SER A 217 17.87 -10.36 6.30
CA SER A 217 17.78 -10.58 7.74
C SER A 217 17.30 -12.00 7.97
N VAL A 218 18.22 -12.94 8.19
CA VAL A 218 17.86 -14.31 8.62
C VAL A 218 17.54 -14.29 10.10
N ALA A 219 16.35 -13.83 10.47
CA ALA A 219 15.83 -14.08 11.81
C ALA A 219 15.01 -15.38 11.76
N PRO A 220 15.43 -16.47 12.41
CA PRO A 220 14.57 -17.65 12.55
C PRO A 220 13.35 -17.30 13.40
N MET A 221 12.16 -17.66 12.92
CA MET A 221 10.89 -17.49 13.66
C MET A 221 10.89 -18.34 14.95
N PRO A 222 10.44 -17.81 16.10
CA PRO A 222 9.68 -18.60 17.06
C PRO A 222 8.27 -18.87 16.48
N SER A 223 7.66 -19.97 16.91
CA SER A 223 6.46 -20.63 16.36
C SER A 223 5.27 -19.73 15.91
N PRO A 224 4.36 -20.22 15.04
CA PRO A 224 3.45 -19.39 14.23
C PRO A 224 2.28 -18.75 15.00
N PHE A 225 2.32 -18.73 16.33
CA PHE A 225 1.27 -18.15 17.15
C PHE A 225 1.87 -17.04 18.01
N VAL A 226 1.59 -15.80 17.63
CA VAL A 226 1.83 -14.55 18.39
C VAL A 226 3.27 -14.01 18.30
N ILE A 227 3.48 -13.01 17.44
CA ILE A 227 4.62 -12.10 17.56
C ILE A 227 4.13 -10.81 18.26
N PRO A 228 4.63 -10.49 19.47
CA PRO A 228 4.30 -9.22 20.12
C PRO A 228 4.95 -8.04 19.40
N ILE A 229 4.23 -6.91 19.34
CA ILE A 229 4.64 -5.62 18.76
C ILE A 229 6.03 -5.15 19.25
N SER A 230 6.50 -5.62 20.42
CA SER A 230 7.82 -5.29 20.96
C SER A 230 9.01 -5.78 20.11
N LEU A 231 8.84 -6.81 19.27
CA LEU A 231 9.87 -7.28 18.34
C LEU A 231 9.98 -6.41 17.07
N TRP A 232 8.92 -5.66 16.73
CA TRP A 232 8.93 -4.72 15.60
C TRP A 232 9.90 -3.55 15.82
N ALA A 233 9.98 -3.04 17.05
CA ALA A 233 10.87 -1.93 17.39
C ALA A 233 12.36 -2.32 17.28
N GLY A 234 12.72 -3.57 17.58
CA GLY A 234 14.11 -4.04 17.57
C GLY A 234 14.73 -4.10 16.16
N ALA A 235 13.97 -4.58 15.17
CA ALA A 235 14.43 -4.67 13.78
C ALA A 235 14.61 -3.28 13.14
N ILE A 236 13.69 -2.35 13.41
CA ILE A 236 13.74 -0.97 12.92
C ILE A 236 14.91 -0.20 13.57
N THR A 237 15.15 -0.37 14.88
CA THR A 237 16.22 0.36 15.60
C THR A 237 17.62 -0.05 15.15
N THR A 238 17.80 -1.30 14.70
CA THR A 238 19.09 -1.79 14.20
C THR A 238 19.43 -1.20 12.82
N MET A 239 18.43 -0.79 12.03
CA MET A 239 18.64 -0.13 10.73
C MET A 239 18.97 1.36 10.85
N ILE A 240 18.47 2.05 11.88
CA ILE A 240 18.73 3.49 12.09
C ILE A 240 20.17 3.74 12.57
N SER A 241 20.83 2.73 13.17
CA SER A 241 22.09 2.89 13.91
C SER A 241 23.37 2.44 13.21
N SER A 242 23.33 2.00 11.94
CA SER A 242 24.54 1.53 11.23
C SER A 242 25.02 2.49 10.13
N PRO A 243 25.77 3.55 10.48
CA PRO A 243 26.66 4.18 9.53
C PRO A 243 27.92 3.31 9.47
N SER A 244 28.15 2.67 8.32
CA SER A 244 29.33 1.85 7.99
C SER A 244 29.31 0.37 8.41
N SER A 245 29.10 -0.51 7.43
CA SER A 245 30.12 -1.52 7.14
C SER A 245 30.00 -2.02 5.70
N LYS A 246 31.09 -1.79 4.97
CA LYS A 246 31.43 -2.53 3.75
C LYS A 246 31.55 -4.01 4.12
N ARG A 247 30.86 -4.90 3.43
CA ARG A 247 31.36 -6.24 3.08
C ARG A 247 30.48 -6.86 1.99
N ILE A 248 31.04 -6.81 0.78
CA ILE A 248 30.72 -7.68 -0.34
C ILE A 248 31.02 -9.11 0.13
N ILE A 249 30.06 -10.02 -0.01
CA ILE A 249 30.35 -11.45 -0.13
C ILE A 249 29.55 -11.95 -1.32
N SER A 250 30.28 -12.13 -2.42
CA SER A 250 29.89 -12.94 -3.57
C SER A 250 29.99 -14.42 -3.20
N ILE A 251 28.90 -15.18 -3.32
CA ILE A 251 28.87 -16.55 -3.85
C ILE A 251 27.51 -16.74 -4.52
#